data_AF-J9DUG6-F1
#
_entry.id   AF-J9DUG6-F1
#
_cell.length_a   1.000
_cell.length_b   1.000
_cell.length_c   1.000
_cell.angle_alpha   90.00
_cell.angle_beta   90.00
_cell.angle_gamma   90.00
#
_symmetry.space_group_name_H-M   'P 1'
#
loop_
_entity.id
_entity.type
_entity.pdbx_description
1 polymer ?
#
loop_
_entity_poly.entity_id
_entity_poly.type
_entity_poly.pdbx_seq_one_letter_code
_entity_poly.pdbx_strand_id
1 'polypeptide(L)'
;QRLEKWLQAVLHIPVNRNHHETAAFLEVSRFSFITELGGKYCEGFVKKRPGGGRVFIGWKQCCVRHCLRWSKRWLILKDSSVCYMNPRTEQIRFVLLFDRDFNVSAGSSETAGMPDGLIISNQQ
;
A
#
# COMPACT_ATOMS: atom_id res chain seq x y z
N GLN A 1 -0.34 29.02 -4.59
CA GLN A 1 0.43 29.83 -3.62
C GLN A 1 -0.25 29.99 -2.25
N ARG A 2 -1.52 30.43 -2.13
CA ARG A 2 -2.18 30.59 -0.80
C ARG A 2 -2.29 29.28 -0.01
N LEU A 3 -2.73 28.20 -0.66
CA LEU A 3 -2.85 26.86 -0.05
C LEU A 3 -1.49 26.34 0.43
N GLU A 4 -0.47 26.45 -0.40
CA GLU A 4 0.89 26.01 -0.08
C GLU A 4 1.44 26.70 1.16
N LYS A 5 1.31 28.04 1.26
CA LYS A 5 1.71 28.80 2.45
C LYS A 5 0.95 28.36 3.70
N TRP A 6 -0.34 28.07 3.56
CA TRP A 6 -1.15 27.56 4.67
C TRP A 6 -0.70 26.15 5.11
N LEU A 7 -0.46 25.24 4.17
CA LEU A 7 0.06 23.90 4.46
C LEU A 7 1.44 23.96 5.13
N GLN A 8 2.33 24.83 4.64
CA GLN A 8 3.64 25.05 5.27
C GLN A 8 3.49 25.56 6.70
N ALA A 9 2.57 26.49 6.96
CA ALA A 9 2.29 26.97 8.32
C ALA A 9 1.74 25.85 9.23
N VAL A 10 0.84 25.00 8.74
CA VAL A 10 0.30 23.85 9.47
C VAL A 10 1.41 22.86 9.82
N LEU A 11 2.29 22.55 8.85
CA LEU A 11 3.40 21.60 9.03
C LEU A 11 4.56 22.17 9.88
N HIS A 12 4.59 23.48 10.11
CA HIS A 12 5.54 24.10 11.03
C HIS A 12 5.21 23.75 12.50
N ILE A 13 3.98 23.34 12.80
CA ILE A 13 3.56 22.91 14.13
C ILE A 13 3.89 21.41 14.29
N PRO A 14 4.79 21.00 15.21
CA PRO A 14 5.24 19.62 15.32
C PRO A 14 4.12 18.62 15.58
N VAL A 15 3.11 19.00 16.36
CA VAL A 15 1.91 18.18 16.62
C VAL A 15 1.18 17.85 15.32
N ASN A 16 0.95 18.85 14.47
CA ASN A 16 0.24 18.65 13.20
C ASN A 16 1.12 17.87 12.22
N ARG A 17 2.42 18.19 12.16
CA ARG A 17 3.37 17.52 11.28
C ARG A 17 3.50 16.02 11.55
N ASN A 18 3.54 15.65 12.84
CA ASN A 18 3.72 14.26 13.26
C ASN A 18 2.38 13.54 13.47
N HIS A 19 1.25 14.21 13.24
CA HIS A 19 -0.06 13.58 13.35
C HIS A 19 -0.27 12.61 12.19
N HIS A 20 -0.66 11.37 12.52
CA HIS A 20 -0.87 10.30 11.54
C HIS A 20 -1.91 10.64 10.47
N GLU A 21 -2.94 11.44 10.80
CA GLU A 21 -3.93 11.89 9.82
C GLU A 21 -3.37 12.93 8.85
N THR A 22 -2.47 13.82 9.29
CA THR A 22 -1.79 14.77 8.40
C THR A 22 -0.89 14.03 7.42
N ALA A 23 -0.14 13.04 7.90
CA ALA A 23 0.68 12.18 7.05
C ALA A 23 -0.19 11.41 6.04
N ALA A 24 -1.35 10.91 6.49
CA ALA A 24 -2.31 10.23 5.62
C ALA A 24 -2.91 11.16 4.55
N PHE A 25 -3.28 12.38 4.95
CA PHE A 25 -3.83 13.41 4.06
C PHE A 25 -2.85 13.84 2.98
N LEU A 26 -1.56 13.96 3.34
CA LEU A 26 -0.50 14.31 2.41
C LEU A 26 0.04 13.12 1.61
N GLU A 27 -0.46 11.91 1.87
CA GLU A 27 0.03 10.68 1.25
C GLU A 27 1.55 10.53 1.42
N VAL A 28 2.02 10.71 2.67
CA VAL A 28 3.44 10.60 3.02
C VAL A 28 3.69 9.70 4.22
N SER A 29 4.88 9.12 4.21
CA SER A 29 5.41 8.25 5.25
C SER A 29 6.93 8.41 5.30
N ARG A 30 7.56 7.79 6.29
CA ARG A 30 9.02 7.84 6.45
C ARG A 30 9.77 7.30 5.21
N PHE A 31 9.16 6.39 4.46
CA PHE A 31 9.72 5.82 3.24
C PHE A 31 9.53 6.70 1.99
N SER A 32 8.64 7.70 2.06
CA SER A 32 8.50 8.69 0.98
C SER A 32 9.79 9.46 0.73
N PHE A 33 10.58 9.68 1.79
CA PHE A 33 11.76 10.54 1.76
C PHE A 33 13.07 9.78 1.49
N ILE A 34 13.00 8.45 1.34
CA ILE A 34 14.17 7.63 1.00
C ILE A 34 14.30 7.60 -0.53
N THR A 35 15.26 8.36 -1.05
CA THR A 35 15.53 8.50 -2.49
C THR A 35 16.31 7.33 -3.07
N GLU A 36 17.11 6.64 -2.26
CA GLU A 36 17.90 5.46 -2.65
C GLU A 36 17.03 4.27 -3.09
N LEU A 37 15.77 4.22 -2.65
CA LEU A 37 14.79 3.19 -3.01
C LEU A 37 13.95 3.56 -4.25
N GLY A 38 14.37 4.57 -5.01
CA GLY A 38 13.65 5.10 -6.16
C GLY A 38 12.62 6.17 -5.80
N GLY A 39 12.15 6.86 -6.85
CA GLY A 39 11.08 7.83 -6.80
C GLY A 39 9.78 7.22 -6.27
N LYS A 40 9.02 8.03 -5.53
CA LYS A 40 7.68 7.68 -5.07
C LYS A 40 6.67 8.28 -6.03
N TYR A 41 5.74 7.47 -6.53
CA TYR A 41 4.56 7.95 -7.25
C TYR A 41 3.42 8.29 -6.30
N CYS A 42 2.93 7.28 -5.57
CA CYS A 42 1.81 7.43 -4.65
C CYS A 42 1.95 6.50 -3.45
N GLU A 43 1.25 6.83 -2.37
CA GLU A 43 1.12 5.93 -1.24
C GLU A 43 -0.17 6.22 -0.47
N GLY A 44 -0.69 5.23 0.23
CA GLY A 44 -1.96 5.42 0.92
C GLY A 44 -2.51 4.17 1.57
N PHE A 45 -3.66 4.33 2.23
CA PHE A 45 -4.34 3.23 2.87
C PHE A 45 -5.10 2.36 1.88
N VAL A 46 -4.79 1.06 1.90
CA VAL A 46 -5.53 0.04 1.15
C VAL A 46 -6.02 -1.06 2.09
N LYS A 47 -7.12 -1.71 1.70
CA LYS A 47 -7.51 -2.98 2.30
C LYS A 47 -6.81 -4.09 1.52
N LYS A 48 -6.07 -4.94 2.22
CA LYS A 48 -5.42 -6.12 1.65
C LYS A 48 -6.09 -7.40 2.17
N ARG A 49 -6.43 -8.31 1.27
CA ARG A 49 -6.88 -9.67 1.65
C ARG A 49 -5.69 -10.47 2.22
N PRO A 50 -5.88 -11.26 3.29
CA PRO A 50 -4.88 -12.22 3.75
C PRO A 50 -4.58 -13.23 2.62
N GLY A 51 -3.30 -13.48 2.35
CA GLY A 51 -2.88 -14.22 1.16
C GLY A 51 -1.54 -13.70 0.62
N GLY A 52 -0.82 -14.56 -0.12
CA GLY A 52 0.51 -14.30 -0.70
C GLY A 52 1.32 -15.61 -0.79
N GLY A 53 2.56 -15.56 -1.29
CA GLY A 53 3.41 -16.75 -1.54
C GLY A 53 3.71 -17.66 -0.33
N ARG A 54 3.31 -17.27 0.89
CA ARG A 54 3.42 -18.06 2.12
C ARG A 54 2.10 -18.65 2.63
N VAL A 55 0.99 -18.48 1.91
CA VAL A 55 -0.35 -18.82 2.39
C VAL A 55 -0.90 -20.06 1.66
N PHE A 56 -0.78 -21.20 2.35
CA PHE A 56 -1.44 -22.51 2.21
C PHE A 56 -1.96 -22.94 0.82
N ILE A 57 -1.27 -23.95 0.27
CA ILE A 57 -1.67 -24.72 -0.91
C ILE A 57 -2.87 -25.62 -0.57
N GLY A 58 -3.90 -25.65 -1.44
CA GLY A 58 -5.00 -26.62 -1.39
C GLY A 58 -6.32 -26.10 -0.83
N TRP A 59 -7.12 -26.98 -0.21
CA TRP A 59 -8.51 -26.71 0.22
C TRP A 59 -8.67 -25.51 1.18
N LYS A 60 -7.61 -25.16 1.92
CA LYS A 60 -7.57 -24.03 2.86
C LYS A 60 -7.64 -22.67 2.16
N GLN A 61 -7.36 -22.59 0.86
CA GLN A 61 -7.44 -21.34 0.10
C GLN A 61 -8.86 -20.78 0.04
N CYS A 62 -9.88 -21.64 0.00
CA CYS A 62 -11.28 -21.22 0.07
C CYS A 62 -11.60 -20.54 1.41
N CYS A 63 -11.16 -21.13 2.54
CA CYS A 63 -11.35 -20.55 3.87
C CYS A 63 -10.60 -19.23 4.04
N VAL A 64 -9.38 -19.13 3.51
CA VAL A 64 -8.62 -17.85 3.52
C VAL A 64 -9.35 -16.77 2.71
N ARG A 65 -9.92 -17.14 1.56
CA ARG A 65 -10.57 -16.21 0.64
C ARG A 65 -11.92 -15.69 1.15
N HIS A 66 -12.69 -16.53 1.84
CA HIS A 66 -14.05 -16.21 2.28
C HIS A 66 -14.19 -15.94 3.79
N CYS A 67 -13.36 -16.58 4.63
CA CYS A 67 -13.51 -16.51 6.09
C CYS A 67 -12.55 -15.50 6.74
N LEU A 68 -11.43 -15.14 6.08
CA LEU A 68 -10.50 -14.17 6.66
C LEU A 68 -10.80 -12.73 6.25
N ARG A 69 -10.73 -11.85 7.24
CA ARG A 69 -11.03 -10.43 7.07
C ARG A 69 -9.90 -9.69 6.35
N TRP A 70 -10.30 -8.77 5.49
CA TRP A 70 -9.40 -7.79 4.90
C TRP A 70 -8.73 -6.96 6.00
N SER A 71 -7.46 -6.66 5.83
CA SER A 71 -6.68 -5.88 6.78
C SER A 71 -6.20 -4.57 6.17
N LYS A 72 -6.22 -3.49 6.96
CA LYS A 72 -5.69 -2.17 6.53
C LYS A 72 -4.17 -2.24 6.39
N ARG A 73 -3.63 -1.76 5.28
CA ARG A 73 -2.20 -1.65 4.98
C ARG A 73 -1.91 -0.28 4.39
N TRP A 74 -0.68 0.18 4.55
CA TRP A 74 -0.19 1.36 3.84
C TRP A 74 0.62 0.86 2.64
N LEU A 75 0.10 1.10 1.44
CA LEU A 75 0.73 0.71 0.17
C LEU A 75 1.59 1.87 -0.34
N ILE A 76 2.76 1.57 -0.87
CA ILE A 76 3.69 2.54 -1.43
C ILE A 76 4.08 2.06 -2.82
N LEU A 77 3.85 2.91 -3.81
CA LEU A 77 4.24 2.69 -5.19
C LEU A 77 5.54 3.45 -5.49
N LYS A 78 6.59 2.70 -5.84
CA LYS A 78 7.91 3.20 -6.22
C LYS A 78 8.19 2.92 -7.70
N ASP A 79 9.29 3.46 -8.21
CA ASP A 79 9.78 3.24 -9.59
C ASP A 79 9.96 1.77 -9.97
N SER A 80 10.55 0.98 -9.08
CA SER A 80 10.95 -0.41 -9.37
C SER A 80 10.20 -1.44 -8.54
N SER A 81 9.28 -1.01 -7.69
CA SER A 81 8.58 -1.91 -6.77
C SER A 81 7.29 -1.32 -6.23
N VAL A 82 6.43 -2.21 -5.75
CA VAL A 82 5.32 -1.87 -4.86
C VAL A 82 5.53 -2.58 -3.53
N CYS A 83 5.44 -1.84 -2.43
CA CYS A 83 5.59 -2.42 -1.10
C CYS A 83 4.43 -2.01 -0.21
N TYR A 84 4.21 -2.78 0.86
CA TYR A 84 3.27 -2.37 1.89
C TYR A 84 3.84 -2.54 3.27
N MET A 85 3.44 -1.63 4.15
CA MET A 85 3.81 -1.66 5.56
C MET A 85 2.59 -1.80 6.48
N ASN A 86 2.86 -2.24 7.71
CA ASN A 86 1.89 -2.18 8.78
C ASN A 86 1.77 -0.71 9.24
N PRO A 87 0.59 -0.09 9.16
CA PRO A 87 0.43 1.33 9.47
C PRO A 87 0.60 1.68 10.96
N ARG A 88 0.51 0.70 11.86
CA ARG A 88 0.72 0.93 13.30
C ARG A 88 2.20 0.80 13.69
N THR A 89 2.92 -0.14 13.09
CA THR A 89 4.31 -0.44 13.46
C THR A 89 5.33 0.15 12.48
N GLU A 90 4.87 0.75 11.38
CA GLU A 90 5.69 1.28 10.27
C GLU A 90 6.69 0.27 9.67
N GLN A 91 6.47 -1.02 9.92
CA GLN A 91 7.34 -2.08 9.42
C GLN A 91 6.86 -2.50 8.03
N ILE A 92 7.78 -2.49 7.05
CA ILE A 92 7.55 -3.11 5.75
C ILE A 92 7.29 -4.59 5.96
N ARG A 93 6.19 -5.08 5.39
CA ARG A 93 5.78 -6.49 5.52
C ARG A 93 6.01 -7.27 4.25
N PHE A 94 6.07 -6.59 3.11
CA PHE A 94 6.25 -7.20 1.81
C PHE A 94 6.72 -6.15 0.81
N VAL A 95 7.57 -6.57 -0.12
CA VAL A 95 8.02 -5.80 -1.28
C VAL A 95 7.83 -6.71 -2.49
N LEU A 96 7.25 -6.16 -3.55
CA LEU A 96 7.05 -6.83 -4.82
C LEU A 96 7.80 -6.02 -5.88
N LEU A 97 8.79 -6.62 -6.53
CA LEU A 97 9.55 -5.92 -7.56
C LEU A 97 8.80 -5.94 -8.89
N PHE A 98 9.12 -4.97 -9.74
CA PHE A 98 8.67 -4.96 -11.13
C PHE A 98 9.69 -5.69 -11.99
N ASP A 99 9.31 -6.88 -12.43
CA ASP A 99 10.06 -7.70 -13.38
C ASP A 99 9.14 -8.11 -14.54
N ARG A 100 9.61 -9.07 -15.36
CA ARG A 100 8.88 -9.51 -16.56
C ARG A 100 7.56 -10.22 -16.24
N ASP A 101 7.42 -10.75 -15.03
CA ASP A 101 6.26 -11.53 -14.59
C ASP A 101 5.31 -10.72 -13.70
N PHE A 102 5.63 -9.44 -13.45
CA PHE A 102 4.75 -8.52 -12.76
C PHE A 102 3.46 -8.29 -13.56
N ASN A 103 2.32 -8.52 -12.91
CA ASN A 103 1.02 -8.34 -13.53
C ASN A 103 0.04 -7.64 -12.59
N VAL A 104 -0.84 -6.84 -13.19
CA VAL A 104 -1.92 -6.12 -12.52
C VAL A 104 -3.23 -6.40 -13.22
N SER A 105 -4.19 -6.90 -12.46
CA SER A 105 -5.53 -7.23 -12.93
C SER A 105 -6.56 -6.39 -12.17
N ALA A 106 -7.55 -5.87 -12.89
CA ALA A 106 -8.54 -4.93 -12.36
C ALA A 106 -9.93 -5.21 -12.93
N GLY A 107 -10.96 -4.77 -12.21
CA GLY A 107 -12.36 -4.95 -12.60
C GLY A 107 -12.98 -6.25 -12.08
N SER A 108 -14.30 -6.33 -12.19
CA SER A 108 -15.11 -7.36 -11.53
C SER A 108 -14.87 -8.77 -12.06
N SER A 109 -14.59 -8.92 -13.36
CA SER A 109 -14.28 -10.21 -13.99
C SER A 109 -12.99 -10.82 -13.43
N GLU A 110 -11.95 -10.01 -13.30
CA GLU A 110 -10.61 -10.47 -12.92
C GLU A 110 -10.44 -10.56 -11.41
N THR A 111 -11.11 -9.69 -10.64
CA THR A 111 -10.93 -9.58 -9.18
C THR A 111 -12.00 -10.30 -8.36
N ALA A 112 -12.60 -11.34 -8.96
CA ALA A 112 -13.60 -12.18 -8.32
C ALA A 112 -14.83 -11.40 -7.82
N GLY A 113 -15.37 -10.54 -8.67
CA GLY A 113 -16.59 -9.78 -8.43
C GLY A 113 -16.38 -8.48 -7.66
N MET A 114 -15.15 -8.01 -7.44
CA MET A 114 -14.89 -6.71 -6.81
C MET A 114 -14.81 -5.61 -7.88
N PRO A 115 -15.78 -4.68 -7.97
CA PRO A 115 -15.76 -3.66 -9.03
C PRO A 115 -14.49 -2.79 -9.00
N ASP A 116 -14.12 -2.33 -7.79
CA ASP A 116 -12.93 -1.51 -7.54
C ASP A 116 -11.74 -2.36 -7.02
N GLY A 117 -11.77 -3.67 -7.29
CA GLY A 117 -10.73 -4.59 -6.87
C GLY A 117 -9.47 -4.46 -7.72
N LEU A 118 -8.33 -4.72 -7.10
CA LEU A 118 -7.04 -4.84 -7.77
C LEU A 118 -6.35 -6.14 -7.32
N ILE A 119 -5.83 -6.91 -8.27
CA ILE A 119 -4.92 -8.02 -8.00
C ILE A 119 -3.55 -7.63 -8.53
N ILE A 120 -2.55 -7.60 -7.66
CA ILE A 120 -1.15 -7.42 -8.02
C ILE A 120 -0.45 -8.75 -7.75
N SER A 121 0.23 -9.27 -8.76
CA SER A 121 0.91 -10.56 -8.70
C SER A 121 2.30 -10.50 -9.32
N ASN A 122 3.18 -11.34 -8.81
CA ASN A 122 4.49 -11.65 -9.39
C ASN A 122 4.82 -13.12 -9.03
N GLN A 123 5.73 -13.75 -9.77
CA GLN A 123 6.19 -15.12 -9.57
C GLN A 123 7.26 -15.29 -8.46
N GLN A 124 7.64 -14.21 -7.77
CA GLN A 124 8.61 -14.20 -6.66
C GLN A 124 8.24 -15.07 -5.46
#